data_AF-M0MKI0-F1
#
_entry.id   AF-M0MKI0-F1
#
_cell.length_a   1.000
_cell.length_b   1.000
_cell.length_c   1.000
_cell.angle_alpha   90.00
_cell.angle_beta   90.00
_cell.angle_gamma   90.00
#
_symmetry.space_group_name_H-M   'P 1'
#
loop_
_entity.id
_entity.type
_entity.pdbx_description
1 polymer ?
#
loop_
_entity_poly.entity_id
_entity_poly.type
_entity_poly.pdbx_seq_one_letter_code
_entity_poly.pdbx_strand_id
1 'polypeptide(L)'
;MVTGRCSDMGFFRSSEVVGIAADTLAFARSAAEESHPNEYMGLLRGEDATDLGLDRSGTVVTDVLVVPATESNPVSATVKTSLVPNDMRAAGSIHSHPNGVLQPSDADLATFGKGDVHIILGAPYRDHDWQAFDREGRRRDLPVLDVDLPDDEDFFDFTQADIDEELR
;
A
#
# COMPACT_ATOMS: atom_id res chain seq x y z
N MET A 1 -34.80 -35.65 4.16
CA MET A 1 -33.50 -35.43 3.51
C MET A 1 -33.55 -34.09 2.81
N VAL A 2 -32.38 -33.45 2.65
CA VAL A 2 -32.14 -32.04 2.28
C VAL A 2 -32.12 -31.10 3.49
N THR A 3 -30.99 -31.09 4.19
CA THR A 3 -30.52 -29.93 4.95
C THR A 3 -29.60 -29.13 4.03
N GLY A 4 -30.01 -27.90 3.72
CA GLY A 4 -29.27 -26.97 2.87
C GLY A 4 -27.96 -26.54 3.50
N ARG A 5 -26.97 -26.34 2.61
CA ARG A 5 -25.60 -25.90 2.89
C ARG A 5 -25.61 -24.57 3.66
N CYS A 6 -24.93 -24.54 4.80
CA CYS A 6 -24.38 -23.31 5.35
C CYS A 6 -23.23 -22.90 4.42
N SER A 7 -23.43 -21.82 3.65
CA SER A 7 -22.31 -21.10 3.05
C SER A 7 -21.61 -20.37 4.19
N ASP A 8 -20.45 -20.88 4.57
CA ASP A 8 -19.53 -20.23 5.48
C ASP A 8 -19.06 -18.95 4.77
N MET A 9 -19.66 -17.81 5.12
CA MET A 9 -19.21 -16.50 4.67
C MET A 9 -17.85 -16.26 5.32
N GLY A 10 -16.80 -16.59 4.57
CA GLY A 10 -15.42 -16.56 5.04
C GLY A 10 -15.08 -15.18 5.60
N PHE A 11 -14.87 -15.13 6.91
CA PHE A 11 -14.14 -14.05 7.55
C PHE A 11 -12.72 -14.07 6.99
N PHE A 12 -12.46 -13.30 5.93
CA PHE A 12 -11.11 -13.10 5.40
C PHE A 12 -10.28 -12.42 6.49
N ARG A 13 -9.48 -13.22 7.22
CA ARG A 13 -8.33 -12.73 7.98
C ARG A 13 -7.51 -11.85 7.04
N SER A 14 -7.00 -10.71 7.51
CA SER A 14 -5.99 -9.95 6.75
C SER A 14 -4.89 -10.94 6.37
N SER A 15 -4.76 -11.22 5.07
CA SER A 15 -3.69 -12.06 4.55
C SER A 15 -2.37 -11.33 4.81
N GLU A 16 -1.33 -12.10 5.09
CA GLU A 16 0.00 -11.54 5.32
C GLU A 16 0.46 -10.76 4.08
N VAL A 17 1.10 -9.59 4.27
CA VAL A 17 1.76 -8.87 3.18
C VAL A 17 3.01 -9.65 2.76
N VAL A 18 3.02 -10.12 1.51
CA VAL A 18 4.02 -11.05 0.99
C VAL A 18 5.04 -10.42 0.04
N GLY A 19 4.82 -9.17 -0.38
CA GLY A 19 5.73 -8.42 -1.23
C GLY A 19 5.18 -7.07 -1.66
N ILE A 20 5.98 -6.34 -2.44
CA ILE A 20 5.62 -5.09 -3.12
C ILE A 20 5.99 -5.22 -4.60
N ALA A 21 5.12 -4.77 -5.49
CA ALA A 21 5.42 -4.75 -6.91
C ALA A 21 6.57 -3.77 -7.20
N ALA A 22 7.46 -4.15 -8.12
CA ALA A 22 8.64 -3.37 -8.49
C ALA A 22 8.26 -1.96 -8.96
N ASP A 23 7.22 -1.86 -9.77
CA ASP A 23 6.73 -0.60 -10.33
C ASP A 23 6.15 0.32 -9.26
N THR A 24 5.42 -0.22 -8.28
CA THR A 24 4.91 0.56 -7.14
C THR A 24 6.04 1.17 -6.31
N LEU A 25 7.10 0.40 -6.05
CA LEU A 25 8.25 0.90 -5.31
C LEU A 25 9.04 1.93 -6.15
N ALA A 26 9.17 1.72 -7.45
CA ALA A 26 9.81 2.68 -8.35
C ALA A 26 9.03 4.01 -8.44
N PHE A 27 7.70 3.93 -8.51
CA PHE A 27 6.81 5.07 -8.46
C PHE A 27 6.99 5.86 -7.15
N ALA A 28 6.94 5.19 -6.00
CA ALA A 28 7.08 5.85 -4.70
C ALA A 28 8.43 6.56 -4.53
N ARG A 29 9.52 5.96 -5.04
CA ARG A 29 10.85 6.60 -5.03
C ARG A 29 10.91 7.85 -5.91
N SER A 30 10.33 7.78 -7.10
CA SER A 30 10.24 8.94 -8.00
C SER A 30 9.43 10.07 -7.36
N ALA A 31 8.28 9.75 -6.76
CA ALA A 31 7.45 10.73 -6.05
C ALA A 31 8.16 11.34 -4.83
N ALA A 32 8.97 10.55 -4.11
CA ALA A 32 9.79 11.05 -3.02
C ALA A 32 10.90 11.99 -3.50
N GLU A 33 11.55 11.68 -4.62
CA GLU A 33 12.54 12.56 -5.26
C GLU A 33 11.92 13.89 -5.70
N GLU A 34 10.73 13.86 -6.31
CA GLU A 34 9.99 15.07 -6.72
C GLU A 34 9.51 15.91 -5.53
N SER A 35 9.21 15.27 -4.40
CA SER A 35 8.78 15.95 -3.17
C SER A 35 9.94 16.58 -2.40
N HIS A 36 11.18 16.19 -2.69
CA HIS A 36 12.38 16.66 -1.99
C HIS A 36 12.52 18.19 -2.05
N PRO A 37 12.84 18.88 -0.93
CA PRO A 37 13.28 18.38 0.37
C PRO A 37 12.16 18.12 1.38
N ASN A 38 10.89 18.12 0.96
CA ASN A 38 9.78 17.78 1.85
C ASN A 38 9.62 16.26 1.94
N GLU A 39 9.05 15.80 3.05
CA GLU A 39 8.69 14.41 3.24
C GLU A 39 7.48 14.03 2.39
N TYR A 40 7.66 13.07 1.49
CA TYR A 40 6.58 12.35 0.83
C TYR A 40 5.88 11.42 1.82
N MET A 41 4.56 11.25 1.69
CA MET A 41 3.74 10.37 2.53
C MET A 41 2.55 9.82 1.74
N GLY A 42 2.32 8.52 1.85
CA GLY A 42 1.23 7.80 1.19
C GLY A 42 0.75 6.59 2.00
N LEU A 43 -0.41 6.07 1.58
CA LEU A 43 -0.97 4.83 2.12
C LEU A 43 -0.74 3.71 1.11
N LEU A 44 -0.34 2.54 1.61
CA LEU A 44 -0.12 1.37 0.79
C LEU A 44 -1.42 0.60 0.62
N ARG A 45 -1.73 0.24 -0.61
CA ARG A 45 -2.80 -0.70 -0.98
C ARG A 45 -2.18 -1.91 -1.67
N GLY A 46 -2.83 -3.04 -1.55
CA GLY A 46 -2.43 -4.24 -2.25
C GLY A 46 -3.61 -5.09 -2.69
N GLU A 47 -3.33 -5.94 -3.67
CA GLU A 47 -4.24 -6.94 -4.24
C GLU A 47 -3.86 -8.35 -3.74
N ASP A 48 -4.76 -9.31 -3.90
CA ASP A 48 -4.43 -10.70 -3.56
C ASP A 48 -3.35 -11.23 -4.51
N ALA A 49 -2.35 -11.91 -3.94
CA ALA A 49 -1.28 -12.53 -4.69
C ALA A 49 -1.80 -13.50 -5.76
N THR A 50 -2.92 -14.18 -5.52
CA THR A 50 -3.52 -15.08 -6.52
C THR A 50 -4.11 -14.34 -7.71
N ASP A 51 -4.61 -13.11 -7.51
CA ASP A 51 -5.19 -12.29 -8.57
C ASP A 51 -4.11 -11.74 -9.50
N LEU A 52 -2.87 -11.61 -8.98
CA LEU A 52 -1.66 -11.27 -9.74
C LEU A 52 -0.94 -12.51 -10.33
N GLY A 53 -1.59 -13.67 -10.34
CA GLY A 53 -1.05 -14.89 -10.94
C GLY A 53 0.05 -15.59 -10.14
N LEU A 54 0.27 -15.23 -8.87
CA LEU A 54 1.24 -15.90 -8.01
C LEU A 54 0.65 -17.18 -7.39
N ASP A 55 1.43 -18.26 -7.37
CA ASP A 55 1.07 -19.53 -6.72
C ASP A 55 1.29 -19.47 -5.19
N ARG A 56 0.72 -18.44 -4.55
CA ARG A 56 0.76 -18.25 -3.09
C ARG A 56 -0.40 -17.37 -2.64
N SER A 57 -0.86 -17.61 -1.41
CA SER A 57 -1.77 -16.68 -0.73
C SER A 57 -1.00 -15.51 -0.11
N GLY A 58 -1.60 -14.32 -0.09
CA GLY A 58 -1.01 -13.15 0.54
C GLY A 58 -1.52 -11.86 -0.09
N THR A 59 -1.11 -10.73 0.45
CA THR A 59 -1.31 -9.42 -0.19
C THR A 59 0.00 -8.94 -0.80
N VAL A 60 -0.03 -8.54 -2.06
CA VAL A 60 1.08 -7.83 -2.72
C VAL A 60 0.73 -6.35 -2.74
N VAL A 61 1.63 -5.50 -2.26
CA VAL A 61 1.45 -4.04 -2.35
C VAL A 61 1.61 -3.63 -3.81
N THR A 62 0.54 -3.10 -4.40
CA THR A 62 0.44 -2.72 -5.83
C THR A 62 0.30 -1.21 -6.02
N ASP A 63 -0.12 -0.48 -5.00
CA ASP A 63 -0.48 0.93 -5.15
C ASP A 63 -0.05 1.79 -3.96
N VAL A 64 0.23 3.06 -4.25
CA VAL A 64 0.44 4.10 -3.24
C VAL A 64 -0.58 5.22 -3.43
N LEU A 65 -1.49 5.33 -2.47
CA LEU A 65 -2.47 6.41 -2.43
C LEU A 65 -1.84 7.62 -1.76
N VAL A 66 -1.54 8.64 -2.56
CA VAL A 66 -1.09 9.93 -2.04
C VAL A 66 -2.27 10.62 -1.38
N VAL A 67 -2.16 10.92 -0.09
CA VAL A 67 -3.24 11.60 0.64
C VAL A 67 -3.14 13.11 0.37
N PRO A 68 -4.11 13.74 -0.30
CA PRO A 68 -4.11 15.19 -0.48
C PRO A 68 -4.34 15.87 0.88
N ALA A 69 -3.54 16.89 1.20
CA ALA A 69 -3.54 17.63 2.47
C ALA A 69 -2.79 17.00 3.66
N THR A 70 -1.64 16.37 3.40
CA THR A 70 -0.59 16.21 4.42
C THR A 70 0.03 17.58 4.70
N GLU A 71 -0.08 18.08 5.94
CA GLU A 71 0.82 19.14 6.42
C GLU A 71 2.23 18.53 6.42
N SER A 72 2.92 18.74 5.32
CA SER A 72 4.23 18.17 5.05
C SER A 72 5.25 19.21 5.45
N ASN A 73 6.12 18.88 6.38
CA ASN A 73 7.31 19.65 6.68
C ASN A 73 8.54 18.72 6.54
N PRO A 74 9.78 19.23 6.57
CA PRO A 74 10.96 18.39 6.36
C PRO A 74 11.18 17.26 7.38
N VAL A 75 10.35 17.19 8.44
CA VAL A 75 10.49 16.26 9.57
C VAL A 75 9.21 15.51 9.93
N SER A 76 8.08 15.75 9.26
CA SER A 76 6.82 15.03 9.51
C SER A 76 5.78 15.29 8.42
N ALA A 77 4.93 14.29 8.16
CA ALA A 77 3.67 14.41 7.45
C ALA A 77 2.58 13.60 8.17
N THR A 78 1.41 14.18 8.46
CA THR A 78 0.30 13.49 9.18
C THR A 78 -0.93 13.29 8.28
N VAL A 79 -1.48 12.07 8.24
CA VAL A 79 -2.65 11.68 7.42
C VAL A 79 -3.97 11.87 8.17
N LYS A 80 -4.97 12.48 7.52
CA LYS A 80 -6.38 12.49 7.99
C LYS A 80 -7.07 11.21 7.53
N THR A 81 -7.27 10.26 8.45
CA THR A 81 -7.86 8.94 8.18
C THR A 81 -9.30 8.97 7.65
N SER A 82 -10.00 10.10 7.69
CA SER A 82 -11.38 10.25 7.21
C SER A 82 -11.55 10.24 5.68
N LEU A 83 -10.46 10.27 4.93
CA LEU A 83 -10.46 10.24 3.46
C LEU A 83 -10.15 8.85 2.87
N VAL A 84 -9.94 7.85 3.71
CA VAL A 84 -9.64 6.48 3.29
C VAL A 84 -10.95 5.72 3.06
N PRO A 85 -11.24 5.22 1.84
CA PRO A 85 -12.43 4.42 1.57
C PRO A 85 -12.50 3.16 2.45
N ASN A 86 -13.71 2.81 2.89
CA ASN A 86 -13.97 1.76 3.89
C ASN A 86 -13.73 0.33 3.40
N ASP A 87 -13.68 0.13 2.08
CA ASP A 87 -13.37 -1.13 1.41
C ASP A 87 -11.87 -1.39 1.28
N MET A 88 -11.04 -0.36 1.50
CA MET A 88 -9.59 -0.46 1.39
C MET A 88 -8.97 -0.92 2.71
N ARG A 89 -8.52 -2.18 2.74
CA ARG A 89 -7.59 -2.64 3.76
C ARG A 89 -6.22 -2.05 3.45
N ALA A 90 -5.95 -0.84 3.94
CA ALA A 90 -4.62 -0.24 3.84
C ALA A 90 -3.56 -1.22 4.39
N ALA A 91 -2.68 -1.70 3.52
CA ALA A 91 -1.58 -2.60 3.87
C ALA A 91 -0.60 -1.92 4.83
N GLY A 92 -0.52 -0.59 4.75
CA GLY A 92 0.07 0.29 5.76
C GLY A 92 0.48 1.62 5.18
N SER A 93 1.67 2.11 5.48
CA SER A 93 2.11 3.46 5.08
C SER A 93 3.47 3.46 4.41
N ILE A 94 3.73 4.51 3.64
CA ILE A 94 5.04 4.78 3.06
C ILE A 94 5.36 6.26 3.19
N HIS A 95 6.58 6.59 3.60
CA HIS A 95 7.05 7.97 3.66
C HIS A 95 8.53 8.10 3.34
N SER A 96 9.00 9.32 3.10
CA SER A 96 10.39 9.58 2.74
C SER A 96 11.15 10.41 3.77
N HIS A 97 12.38 10.02 4.09
CA HIS A 97 13.32 10.82 4.88
C HIS A 97 14.30 11.57 3.96
N PRO A 98 14.20 12.90 3.82
CA PRO A 98 15.12 13.71 3.00
C PRO A 98 16.57 13.66 3.48
N ASN A 99 16.80 13.27 4.74
CA ASN A 99 18.12 13.12 5.33
C ASN A 99 18.79 11.76 5.05
N GLY A 100 18.09 10.82 4.39
CA GLY A 100 18.60 9.50 4.03
C GLY A 100 18.62 8.46 5.16
N VAL A 101 18.21 8.81 6.37
CA VAL A 101 18.09 7.86 7.47
C VAL A 101 16.90 6.94 7.21
N LEU A 102 17.05 5.63 7.40
CA LEU A 102 15.96 4.67 7.21
C LEU A 102 15.33 4.24 8.54
N GLN A 103 15.86 4.70 9.67
CA GLN A 103 15.35 4.35 10.99
C GLN A 103 14.11 5.20 11.31
N PRO A 104 12.97 4.59 11.70
CA PRO A 104 11.79 5.33 12.11
C PRO A 104 12.09 6.21 13.32
N SER A 105 11.55 7.42 13.30
CA SER A 105 11.47 8.31 14.46
C SER A 105 10.32 7.90 15.40
N ASP A 106 10.29 8.43 16.63
CA ASP A 106 9.16 8.23 17.54
C ASP A 106 7.83 8.77 16.94
N ALA A 107 7.90 9.82 16.11
CA ALA A 107 6.74 10.37 15.41
C ALA A 107 6.26 9.46 14.27
N ASP A 108 7.19 8.78 13.60
CA ASP A 108 6.89 7.79 12.55
C ASP A 108 6.15 6.61 13.19
N LEU A 109 6.68 6.09 14.31
CA LEU A 109 6.05 5.00 15.08
C LEU A 109 4.65 5.37 15.56
N ALA A 110 4.40 6.63 15.92
CA ALA A 110 3.06 7.10 16.29
C ALA A 110 2.10 7.16 15.09
N THR A 111 2.63 7.27 13.87
CA THR A 111 1.88 7.29 12.61
C THR A 111 1.71 5.89 12.03
N PHE A 112 2.50 4.91 12.48
CA PHE A 112 2.33 3.49 12.13
C PHE A 112 0.99 3.01 12.67
N GLY A 113 -0.02 3.11 11.81
CA GLY A 113 -1.41 2.81 12.14
C GLY A 113 -1.68 1.33 12.23
N LYS A 114 -2.81 0.90 11.67
CA LYS A 114 -3.21 -0.51 11.71
C LYS A 114 -2.70 -1.39 10.55
N GLY A 115 -1.86 -0.83 9.68
CA GLY A 115 -1.26 -1.57 8.58
C GLY A 115 -0.28 -2.63 9.07
N ASP A 116 0.01 -3.61 8.23
CA ASP A 116 0.94 -4.70 8.54
C ASP A 116 2.36 -4.41 8.01
N VAL A 117 2.53 -3.39 7.16
CA VAL A 117 3.83 -2.96 6.63
C VAL A 117 3.95 -1.43 6.56
N HIS A 118 5.09 -0.91 7.00
CA HIS A 118 5.42 0.51 6.94
C HIS A 118 6.78 0.70 6.24
N ILE A 119 6.83 1.51 5.18
CA ILE A 119 8.02 1.68 4.34
C ILE A 119 8.60 3.09 4.55
N ILE A 120 9.92 3.16 4.75
CA ILE A 120 10.68 4.42 4.75
C ILE A 120 11.60 4.44 3.54
N LEU A 121 11.54 5.51 2.75
CA LEU A 121 12.43 5.80 1.63
C LEU A 121 13.47 6.85 2.06
N GLY A 122 14.76 6.59 1.90
CA GLY A 122 15.82 7.54 2.24
C GLY A 122 16.37 8.23 0.99
N ALA A 123 16.66 9.53 1.04
CA ALA A 123 17.48 10.17 0.02
C ALA A 123 18.86 9.48 -0.08
N PRO A 124 19.44 9.26 -1.27
CA PRO A 124 19.01 9.76 -2.59
C PRO A 124 18.08 8.82 -3.38
N TYR A 125 17.24 8.02 -2.70
CA TYR A 125 16.12 7.25 -3.28
C TYR A 125 16.53 6.19 -4.32
N ARG A 126 17.72 5.61 -4.18
CA ARG A 126 18.20 4.51 -5.05
C ARG A 126 17.50 3.20 -4.72
N ASP A 127 17.77 2.16 -5.50
CA ASP A 127 17.09 0.86 -5.43
C ASP A 127 17.12 0.19 -4.05
N HIS A 128 18.11 0.54 -3.22
CA HIS A 128 18.29 0.01 -1.87
C HIS A 128 18.13 1.05 -0.77
N ASP A 129 17.78 2.29 -1.10
CA ASP A 129 17.61 3.36 -0.11
C ASP A 129 16.20 3.33 0.47
N TRP A 130 15.78 2.16 0.97
CA TRP A 130 14.48 1.98 1.61
C TRP A 130 14.50 0.81 2.61
N GLN A 131 13.55 0.82 3.55
CA GLN A 131 13.37 -0.26 4.50
C GLN A 131 11.90 -0.41 4.88
N ALA A 132 11.43 -1.66 4.96
CA ALA A 132 10.13 -1.99 5.52
C ALA A 132 10.22 -2.32 7.02
N PHE A 133 9.16 -2.00 7.73
CA PHE A 133 8.98 -2.19 9.16
C PHE A 133 7.61 -2.77 9.47
N ASP A 134 7.51 -3.46 10.60
CA ASP A 134 6.22 -3.76 11.22
C ASP A 134 5.73 -2.59 12.09
N ARG A 135 4.57 -2.77 12.72
CA ARG A 135 3.89 -1.77 13.56
C ARG A 135 4.68 -1.39 14.79
N GLU A 136 5.61 -2.24 15.24
CA GLU A 136 6.48 -1.97 16.37
C GLU A 136 7.81 -1.33 15.93
N GLY A 137 7.97 -1.00 14.64
CA GLY A 137 9.20 -0.41 14.12
C GLY A 137 10.34 -1.41 13.95
N ARG A 138 10.06 -2.72 13.98
CA ARG A 138 11.06 -3.76 13.73
C ARG A 138 11.19 -3.98 12.23
N ARG A 139 12.42 -4.10 11.75
CA ARG A 139 12.69 -4.35 10.33
C ARG A 139 11.99 -5.63 9.89
N ARG A 140 11.33 -5.55 8.73
CA ARG A 140 10.64 -6.64 8.06
C ARG A 140 11.24 -6.82 6.67
N ASP A 141 11.44 -8.07 6.26
CA ASP A 141 11.77 -8.38 4.87
C ASP A 141 10.51 -8.23 4.02
N LEU A 142 10.64 -7.46 2.92
CA LEU A 142 9.57 -7.27 1.95
C LEU A 142 10.12 -7.55 0.55
N PRO A 143 9.81 -8.71 -0.05
CA PRO A 143 10.23 -9.04 -1.41
C PRO A 143 9.73 -8.01 -2.42
N VAL A 144 10.62 -7.57 -3.31
CA VAL A 144 10.22 -6.84 -4.52
C VAL A 144 9.85 -7.87 -5.57
N LEU A 145 8.62 -7.79 -6.07
CA LEU A 145 8.05 -8.75 -6.99
C LEU A 145 7.89 -8.11 -8.37
N ASP A 146 8.25 -8.88 -9.40
CA ASP A 146 7.98 -8.56 -10.79
C ASP A 146 6.61 -9.19 -11.12
N VAL A 147 5.57 -8.36 -11.13
CA VAL A 147 4.17 -8.74 -11.34
C VAL A 147 3.53 -7.77 -12.32
N ASP A 148 2.69 -8.29 -13.20
CA ASP A 148 1.89 -7.47 -14.10
C ASP A 148 0.78 -6.81 -13.27
N LEU A 149 0.83 -5.49 -13.14
CA LEU A 149 -0.24 -4.72 -12.51
C LEU A 149 -1.35 -4.48 -13.55
N PRO A 150 -2.63 -4.65 -13.20
CA PRO A 150 -3.71 -4.26 -14.10
C PRO A 150 -3.64 -2.75 -14.35
N ASP A 151 -3.69 -2.33 -15.61
CA ASP A 151 -3.69 -0.92 -15.96
C ASP A 151 -4.96 -0.24 -15.43
N ASP A 152 -4.83 0.96 -14.87
CA ASP A 152 -5.98 1.78 -14.43
C ASP A 152 -6.99 2.02 -15.56
N GLU A 153 -6.56 1.91 -16.83
CA GLU A 153 -7.43 2.01 -18.00
C GLU A 153 -8.49 0.89 -18.05
N ASP A 154 -8.20 -0.30 -17.54
CA ASP A 154 -9.15 -1.42 -17.50
C ASP A 154 -10.25 -1.22 -16.43
N PHE A 155 -10.01 -0.37 -15.41
CA PHE A 155 -11.00 -0.06 -14.37
C PHE A 155 -12.05 0.96 -14.85
N PHE A 156 -11.76 1.72 -15.91
CA PHE A 156 -12.68 2.72 -16.48
C PHE A 156 -13.39 2.26 -17.76
N ASP A 157 -13.19 1.04 -18.25
CA ASP A 157 -13.99 0.47 -19.34
C ASP A 157 -15.36 -0.02 -18.82
N PHE A 158 -16.08 0.85 -18.12
CA PHE A 158 -17.52 0.68 -17.94
C PHE A 158 -18.19 0.96 -19.28
N THR A 159 -18.56 -0.09 -19.99
CA THR A 159 -19.47 0.08 -21.13
C THR A 159 -20.88 0.36 -20.59
N GLN A 160 -21.73 1.02 -21.39
CA GLN A 160 -23.14 1.20 -20.99
C GLN A 160 -23.85 -0.15 -20.71
N ALA A 161 -23.33 -1.26 -21.23
CA ALA A 161 -23.89 -2.59 -21.00
C ALA A 161 -23.70 -3.06 -19.55
N ASP A 162 -22.57 -2.73 -18.91
CA ASP A 162 -22.27 -3.16 -17.54
C ASP A 162 -23.16 -2.45 -16.50
N ILE A 163 -23.52 -1.19 -16.77
CA ILE A 163 -24.43 -0.40 -15.93
C ILE A 163 -25.88 -0.90 -16.05
N ASP A 164 -26.28 -1.34 -17.25
CA ASP A 164 -27.63 -1.85 -17.51
C ASP A 164 -27.87 -3.26 -16.92
N GLU A 165 -26.81 -4.02 -16.62
CA GLU A 165 -26.90 -5.36 -16.04
C GLU A 165 -27.07 -5.34 -14.51
N GLU A 166 -26.48 -4.35 -13.81
CA GLU A 166 -26.61 -4.15 -12.36
C GLU A 166 -27.96 -3.54 -11.94
N LEU A 167 -28.72 -2.94 -12.87
CA LEU A 167 -30.02 -2.29 -12.60
C LEU A 167 -31.25 -3.18 -12.85
N ARG A 168 -31.08 -4.50 -13.00
CA ARG A 168 -32.17 -5.46 -13.24
C ARG A 168 -32.67 -6.22 -12.03
#